data_AF-S2ELB3-F1
#
_entry.id   AF-S2ELB3-F1
#
_cell.length_a   1.000
_cell.length_b   1.000
_cell.length_c   1.000
_cell.angle_alpha   90.00
_cell.angle_beta   90.00
_cell.angle_gamma   90.00
#
_symmetry.space_group_name_H-M   'P 1'
#
loop_
_entity.id
_entity.type
_entity.pdbx_description
1 polymer ?
#
loop_
_entity_poly.entity_id
_entity_poly.type
_entity_poly.pdbx_seq_one_letter_code
_entity_poly.pdbx_strand_id
1 'polypeptide(L)'
;MFSVAWIKKNLPKYRDRAIDNPTDANVQAYYYLQRVMMDKASRFSEASSRAIMKDPFLDEDSRRPVATYAANAMNREVTANKDKVLRSLADRVGVFFFFKSNCMLCAEQANVLQSLTTSTGINIIPVSLDGGPLDNNAFPNYRIDDGQAKKLEIFQTPALALAMPPQGTSIVGYGAITLDVLFNRILMATRDAGIIDHKTFASTQPFFDNGLLSIDDSEGIDEELLNDPQKFVQSMKAKLARKAIDVETPDATEQ
;
A
#
# COMPACT_ATOMS: atom_id res chain seq x y z
N MET A 1 -16.01 -11.33 -38.74
CA MET A 1 -14.93 -12.34 -38.83
C MET A 1 -13.65 -11.72 -38.24
N PHE A 2 -12.80 -12.48 -37.52
CA PHE A 2 -11.68 -11.99 -36.68
C PHE A 2 -12.04 -11.04 -35.51
N SER A 3 -13.19 -11.21 -34.85
CA SER A 3 -13.40 -10.59 -33.53
C SER A 3 -12.51 -11.25 -32.47
N VAL A 4 -12.27 -10.58 -31.33
CA VAL A 4 -11.52 -11.19 -30.21
C VAL A 4 -12.15 -12.51 -29.76
N ALA A 5 -13.49 -12.55 -29.65
CA ALA A 5 -14.23 -13.76 -29.33
C ALA A 5 -13.99 -14.88 -30.36
N TRP A 6 -13.98 -14.55 -31.66
CA TRP A 6 -13.71 -15.52 -32.71
C TRP A 6 -12.27 -16.04 -32.65
N ILE A 7 -11.29 -15.16 -32.45
CA ILE A 7 -9.87 -15.52 -32.37
C ILE A 7 -9.64 -16.42 -31.14
N LYS A 8 -10.16 -16.04 -29.96
CA LYS A 8 -10.06 -16.84 -28.73
C LYS A 8 -10.61 -18.27 -28.93
N LYS A 9 -11.71 -18.41 -29.66
CA LYS A 9 -12.34 -19.71 -29.95
C LYS A 9 -11.57 -20.54 -31.00
N ASN A 10 -10.95 -19.90 -31.99
CA ASN A 10 -10.41 -20.61 -33.16
C ASN A 10 -8.89 -20.73 -33.18
N LEU A 11 -8.14 -19.79 -32.59
CA LEU A 11 -6.67 -19.84 -32.56
C LEU A 11 -6.10 -21.18 -32.02
N PRO A 12 -6.66 -21.78 -30.94
CA PRO A 12 -6.22 -23.10 -30.49
C PRO A 12 -6.31 -24.17 -31.58
N LYS A 13 -7.35 -24.16 -32.41
CA LYS A 13 -7.53 -25.16 -33.50
C LYS A 13 -6.43 -25.05 -34.57
N TYR A 14 -5.98 -23.84 -34.87
CA TYR A 14 -4.88 -23.62 -35.82
C TYR A 14 -3.54 -24.04 -35.20
N ARG A 15 -3.35 -23.76 -33.91
CA ARG A 15 -2.18 -24.22 -33.15
C ARG A 15 -2.09 -25.75 -33.13
N ASP A 16 -3.17 -26.41 -32.72
CA ASP A 16 -3.21 -27.86 -32.56
C ASP A 16 -2.95 -28.54 -33.92
N ARG A 17 -3.57 -28.04 -35.01
CA ARG A 17 -3.26 -28.50 -36.38
C ARG A 17 -1.79 -28.33 -36.76
N ALA A 18 -1.16 -27.22 -36.39
CA ALA A 18 0.25 -26.96 -36.68
C ALA A 18 1.21 -27.85 -35.85
N ILE A 19 0.80 -28.26 -34.65
CA ILE A 19 1.55 -29.19 -33.80
C ILE A 19 1.41 -30.63 -34.32
N ASP A 20 0.18 -31.07 -34.58
CA ASP A 20 -0.12 -32.44 -35.00
C ASP A 20 0.38 -32.73 -36.43
N ASN A 21 0.42 -31.70 -37.29
CA ASN A 21 0.90 -31.80 -38.67
C ASN A 21 1.70 -30.54 -39.09
N PRO A 22 3.01 -30.48 -38.80
CA PRO A 22 3.83 -29.27 -38.93
C PRO A 22 4.29 -29.00 -40.38
N THR A 23 3.35 -28.85 -41.31
CA THR A 23 3.65 -28.33 -42.66
C THR A 23 3.81 -26.81 -42.62
N ASP A 24 4.58 -26.26 -43.56
CA ASP A 24 4.77 -24.80 -43.69
C ASP A 24 3.43 -24.05 -43.73
N ALA A 25 2.45 -24.57 -44.46
CA ALA A 25 1.12 -23.97 -44.56
C ALA A 25 0.37 -23.93 -43.21
N ASN A 26 0.44 -25.00 -42.41
CA ASN A 26 -0.24 -25.07 -41.11
C ASN A 26 0.42 -24.12 -40.09
N VAL A 27 1.75 -24.10 -40.06
CA VAL A 27 2.52 -23.21 -39.19
C VAL A 27 2.29 -21.74 -39.56
N GLN A 28 2.34 -21.41 -40.85
CA GLN A 28 2.05 -20.07 -41.35
C GLN A 28 0.62 -19.63 -41.00
N ALA A 29 -0.39 -20.49 -41.19
CA ALA A 29 -1.78 -20.16 -40.88
C ALA A 29 -1.98 -19.81 -39.40
N TYR A 30 -1.34 -20.55 -38.48
CA TYR A 30 -1.33 -20.23 -37.06
C TYR A 30 -0.67 -18.87 -36.79
N TYR A 31 0.54 -18.64 -37.30
CA TYR A 31 1.27 -17.40 -37.04
C TYR A 31 0.61 -16.17 -37.64
N TYR A 32 -0.04 -16.26 -38.82
CA TYR A 32 -0.83 -15.16 -39.35
C TYR A 32 -2.02 -14.82 -38.44
N LEU A 33 -2.70 -15.82 -37.87
CA LEU A 33 -3.80 -15.57 -36.94
C LEU A 33 -3.31 -14.97 -35.62
N GLN A 34 -2.16 -15.42 -35.11
CA GLN A 34 -1.48 -14.80 -33.97
C GLN A 34 -1.09 -13.36 -34.27
N ARG A 35 -0.57 -13.08 -35.48
CA ARG A 35 -0.23 -11.73 -35.93
C ARG A 35 -1.44 -10.80 -35.94
N VAL A 36 -2.61 -11.28 -36.41
CA VAL A 36 -3.86 -10.51 -36.35
C VAL A 36 -4.22 -10.13 -34.91
N MET A 37 -4.00 -11.02 -33.93
CA MET A 37 -4.24 -10.70 -32.52
C MET A 37 -3.22 -9.68 -31.99
N MET A 38 -1.95 -9.79 -32.37
CA MET A 38 -0.90 -8.82 -32.02
C MET A 38 -1.21 -7.44 -32.59
N ASP A 39 -1.59 -7.33 -33.86
CA ASP A 39 -1.95 -6.04 -34.48
C ASP A 39 -3.18 -5.39 -33.80
N LYS A 40 -4.15 -6.21 -33.34
CA LYS A 40 -5.27 -5.72 -32.52
C LYS A 40 -4.81 -5.22 -31.16
N ALA A 41 -3.90 -5.95 -30.50
CA ALA A 41 -3.32 -5.54 -29.22
C ALA A 41 -2.54 -4.22 -29.36
N SER A 42 -1.77 -4.04 -30.44
CA SER A 42 -1.08 -2.78 -30.73
C SER A 42 -2.05 -1.61 -30.89
N ARG A 43 -3.12 -1.78 -31.67
CA ARG A 43 -4.15 -0.73 -31.83
C ARG A 43 -4.87 -0.41 -30.52
N PHE A 44 -5.15 -1.43 -29.71
CA PHE A 44 -5.72 -1.24 -28.38
C PHE A 44 -4.75 -0.45 -27.48
N SER A 45 -3.48 -0.84 -27.41
CA SER A 45 -2.44 -0.14 -26.63
C SER A 45 -2.32 1.34 -27.02
N GLU A 46 -2.35 1.64 -28.32
CA GLU A 46 -2.33 3.01 -28.82
C GLU A 46 -3.59 3.80 -28.43
N ALA A 47 -4.77 3.18 -28.55
CA ALA A 47 -6.05 3.79 -28.14
C ALA A 47 -6.13 4.01 -26.63
N SER A 48 -5.66 3.04 -25.83
CA SER A 48 -5.56 3.14 -24.37
C SER A 48 -4.65 4.29 -23.97
N SER A 49 -3.47 4.39 -24.59
CA SER A 49 -2.52 5.48 -24.32
C SER A 49 -3.18 6.84 -24.56
N ARG A 50 -3.86 7.01 -25.69
CA ARG A 50 -4.60 8.25 -26.00
C ARG A 50 -5.75 8.55 -25.02
N ALA A 51 -6.42 7.51 -24.52
CA ALA A 51 -7.52 7.67 -23.58
C ALA A 51 -7.00 8.10 -22.19
N ILE A 52 -5.97 7.41 -21.69
CA ILE A 52 -5.31 7.69 -20.41
C ILE A 52 -4.73 9.11 -20.40
N MET A 53 -3.98 9.49 -21.44
CA MET A 53 -3.40 10.84 -21.55
C MET A 53 -4.41 12.00 -21.48
N LYS A 54 -5.69 11.73 -21.71
CA LYS A 54 -6.76 12.75 -21.71
C LYS A 54 -7.63 12.69 -20.46
N ASP A 55 -7.33 11.80 -19.53
CA ASP A 55 -8.15 11.53 -18.37
C ASP A 55 -7.28 11.53 -17.11
N PRO A 56 -7.28 12.61 -16.32
CA PRO A 56 -6.42 12.71 -15.14
C PRO A 56 -6.72 11.64 -14.09
N PHE A 57 -7.92 11.05 -14.10
CA PHE A 57 -8.28 9.96 -13.21
C PHE A 57 -7.75 8.60 -13.64
N LEU A 58 -7.31 8.46 -14.90
CA LEU A 58 -6.66 7.26 -15.42
C LEU A 58 -5.15 7.42 -15.56
N ASP A 59 -4.66 8.66 -15.67
CA ASP A 59 -3.25 8.98 -15.76
C ASP A 59 -2.58 8.92 -14.38
N GLU A 60 -1.88 7.81 -14.12
CA GLU A 60 -1.16 7.61 -12.85
C GLU A 60 0.00 8.60 -12.65
N ASP A 61 0.49 9.28 -13.70
CA ASP A 61 1.49 10.34 -13.53
C ASP A 61 0.94 11.50 -12.68
N SER A 62 -0.39 11.68 -12.67
CA SER A 62 -1.08 12.67 -11.83
C SER A 62 -1.02 12.34 -10.34
N ARG A 63 -0.87 11.06 -9.98
CA ARG A 63 -0.77 10.58 -8.59
C ARG A 63 0.67 10.35 -8.19
N ARG A 64 1.46 9.77 -9.08
CA ARG A 64 2.88 9.47 -8.89
C ARG A 64 3.68 9.87 -10.13
N PRO A 65 4.43 10.98 -10.08
CA PRO A 65 5.27 11.37 -11.20
C PRO A 65 6.31 10.30 -11.55
N VAL A 66 6.36 9.89 -12.82
CA VAL A 66 7.38 8.95 -13.33
C VAL A 66 8.68 9.65 -13.75
N ALA A 67 8.61 10.94 -14.07
CA ALA A 67 9.79 11.73 -14.42
C ALA A 67 10.75 11.80 -13.22
N THR A 68 11.98 11.32 -13.39
CA THR A 68 12.94 11.12 -12.30
C THR A 68 13.16 12.37 -11.44
N TYR A 69 13.25 13.55 -12.05
CA TYR A 69 13.44 14.80 -11.29
C TYR A 69 12.25 15.12 -10.38
N ALA A 70 11.01 14.89 -10.87
CA ALA A 70 9.78 15.14 -10.14
C ALA A 70 9.57 14.09 -9.06
N ALA A 71 9.79 12.80 -9.38
CA ALA A 71 9.77 11.71 -8.41
C ALA A 71 10.74 11.95 -7.25
N ASN A 72 11.96 12.41 -7.55
CA ASN A 72 12.97 12.72 -6.55
C ASN A 72 12.64 13.97 -5.73
N ALA A 73 11.97 14.97 -6.32
CA ALA A 73 11.48 16.13 -5.56
C ALA A 73 10.36 15.70 -4.59
N MET A 74 9.40 14.92 -5.06
CA MET A 74 8.31 14.40 -4.23
C MET A 74 8.82 13.50 -3.10
N ASN A 75 9.73 12.57 -3.37
CA ASN A 75 10.30 11.71 -2.33
C ASN A 75 10.99 12.53 -1.22
N ARG A 76 11.71 13.62 -1.58
CA ARG A 76 12.36 14.50 -0.60
C ARG A 76 11.35 15.20 0.30
N GLU A 77 10.28 15.74 -0.29
CA GLU A 77 9.18 16.37 0.44
C GLU A 77 8.51 15.38 1.41
N VAL A 78 8.21 14.17 0.90
CA VAL A 78 7.55 13.11 1.68
C VAL A 78 8.43 12.63 2.83
N THR A 79 9.74 12.47 2.62
CA THR A 79 10.67 12.12 3.71
C THR A 79 10.71 13.22 4.78
N ALA A 80 10.78 14.49 4.38
CA ALA A 80 10.75 15.60 5.32
C ALA A 80 9.45 15.65 6.13
N ASN A 81 8.30 15.40 5.48
CA ASN A 81 7.00 15.35 6.14
C ASN A 81 6.89 14.14 7.09
N LYS A 82 7.37 12.95 6.70
CA LYS A 82 7.45 11.78 7.59
C LYS A 82 8.22 12.11 8.87
N ASP A 83 9.42 12.67 8.73
CA ASP A 83 10.27 13.02 9.87
C ASP A 83 9.57 14.03 10.80
N LYS A 84 8.96 15.07 10.22
CA LYS A 84 8.21 16.08 10.97
C LYS A 84 7.04 15.48 11.74
N VAL A 85 6.21 14.68 11.08
CA VAL A 85 5.02 14.08 11.69
C VAL A 85 5.44 13.08 12.78
N LEU A 86 6.40 12.20 12.51
CA LEU A 86 6.88 11.23 13.51
C LEU A 86 7.48 11.91 14.75
N ARG A 87 8.23 13.00 14.58
CA ARG A 87 8.73 13.78 15.73
C ARG A 87 7.60 14.42 16.53
N SER A 88 6.55 14.90 15.87
CA SER A 88 5.37 15.46 16.57
C SER A 88 4.60 14.42 17.39
N LEU A 89 4.83 13.13 17.15
CA LEU A 89 4.21 12.02 17.88
C LEU A 89 5.01 11.58 19.11
N ALA A 90 6.27 12.02 19.28
CA ALA A 90 7.17 11.55 20.34
C ALA A 90 6.56 11.59 21.75
N ASP A 91 5.85 12.68 22.08
CA ASP A 91 5.23 12.88 23.39
C ASP A 91 3.80 12.30 23.49
N ARG A 92 3.28 11.77 22.38
CA ARG A 92 1.90 11.26 22.26
C ARG A 92 1.83 9.74 22.19
N VAL A 93 2.90 9.08 21.76
CA VAL A 93 2.93 7.63 21.54
C VAL A 93 4.22 7.00 22.08
N GLY A 94 4.18 5.70 22.35
CA GLY A 94 5.35 4.90 22.69
C GLY A 94 5.26 3.51 22.06
N VAL A 95 6.39 2.82 21.89
CA VAL A 95 6.39 1.47 21.31
C VAL A 95 6.73 0.45 22.38
N PHE A 96 5.77 -0.41 22.73
CA PHE A 96 6.06 -1.63 23.45
C PHE A 96 6.89 -2.56 22.56
N PHE A 97 8.01 -3.03 23.10
CA PHE A 97 8.90 -3.99 22.45
C PHE A 97 8.96 -5.25 23.28
N PHE A 98 8.26 -6.29 22.83
CA PHE A 98 8.22 -7.59 23.48
C PHE A 98 9.37 -8.47 22.97
N PHE A 99 10.18 -8.98 23.91
CA PHE A 99 11.37 -9.78 23.60
C PHE A 99 11.57 -10.94 24.57
N LYS A 100 12.53 -11.81 24.25
CA LYS A 100 13.09 -12.86 25.11
C LYS A 100 14.60 -12.75 25.12
N SER A 101 15.25 -13.27 26.16
CA SER A 101 16.69 -13.16 26.36
C SER A 101 17.47 -13.84 25.24
N ASN A 102 17.18 -15.12 24.99
CA ASN A 102 17.81 -15.94 23.94
C ASN A 102 17.11 -15.79 22.58
N CYS A 103 17.06 -14.56 22.07
CA CYS A 103 16.38 -14.22 20.82
C CYS A 103 17.27 -13.35 19.93
N MET A 104 18.00 -13.98 19.00
CA MET A 104 18.88 -13.29 18.05
C MET A 104 18.16 -12.15 17.30
N LEU A 105 16.95 -12.40 16.80
CA LEU A 105 16.18 -11.37 16.09
C LEU A 105 15.72 -10.22 16.99
N CYS A 106 15.58 -10.45 18.30
CA CYS A 106 15.24 -9.41 19.25
C CYS A 106 16.43 -8.46 19.47
N ALA A 107 17.65 -9.00 19.53
CA ALA A 107 18.86 -8.19 19.59
C ALA A 107 19.02 -7.29 18.34
N GLU A 108 18.77 -7.84 17.14
CA GLU A 108 18.79 -7.05 15.89
C GLU A 108 17.68 -5.99 15.85
N GLN A 109 16.46 -6.35 16.24
CA GLN A 109 15.35 -5.40 16.30
C GLN A 109 15.64 -4.26 17.28
N ALA A 110 16.34 -4.52 18.39
CA ALA A 110 16.68 -3.50 19.35
C ALA A 110 17.52 -2.36 18.75
N ASN A 111 18.44 -2.65 17.83
CA ASN A 111 19.24 -1.64 17.13
C ASN A 111 18.37 -0.73 16.23
N VAL A 112 17.38 -1.31 15.57
CA VAL A 112 16.39 -0.55 14.77
C VAL A 112 15.55 0.36 15.68
N LEU A 113 15.16 -0.12 16.86
CA LEU A 113 14.37 0.67 17.80
C LEU A 113 15.16 1.82 18.44
N GLN A 114 16.46 1.64 18.68
CA GLN A 114 17.33 2.76 19.08
C GLN A 114 17.40 3.84 17.97
N SER A 115 17.44 3.40 16.71
CA SER A 115 17.40 4.32 15.56
C SER A 115 16.07 5.06 15.49
N LEU A 116 14.94 4.39 15.74
CA LEU A 116 13.62 5.03 15.87
C LEU A 116 13.66 6.15 16.92
N THR A 117 14.06 5.85 18.15
CA THR A 117 14.12 6.85 19.22
C THR A 117 15.06 8.00 18.87
N THR A 118 16.22 7.71 18.29
CA THR A 118 17.19 8.75 17.88
C THR A 118 16.61 9.67 16.79
N SER A 119 15.84 9.12 15.86
CA SER A 119 15.32 9.86 14.69
C SER A 119 14.09 10.69 15.03
N THR A 120 13.22 10.16 15.90
CA THR A 120 11.87 10.67 16.12
C THR A 120 11.62 11.14 17.55
N GLY A 121 12.37 10.65 18.54
CA GLY A 121 12.09 10.87 19.96
C GLY A 121 11.04 9.90 20.54
N ILE A 122 10.43 9.03 19.73
CA ILE A 122 9.44 8.07 20.22
C ILE A 122 10.11 7.09 21.19
N ASN A 123 9.53 6.98 22.38
CA ASN A 123 10.07 6.15 23.45
C ASN A 123 9.77 4.66 23.22
N ILE A 124 10.71 3.82 23.62
CA ILE A 124 10.55 2.36 23.59
C ILE A 124 10.29 1.87 25.02
N ILE A 125 9.30 0.98 25.16
CA ILE A 125 8.92 0.34 26.42
C ILE A 125 9.27 -1.15 26.28
N PRO A 126 10.50 -1.56 26.62
CA PRO A 126 10.96 -2.93 26.48
C PRO A 126 10.30 -3.82 27.54
N VAL A 127 9.72 -4.94 27.09
CA VAL A 127 9.02 -5.93 27.92
C VAL A 127 9.62 -7.31 27.66
N SER A 128 10.26 -7.87 28.68
CA SER A 128 10.84 -9.22 28.65
C SER A 128 9.78 -10.25 28.99
N LEU A 129 9.55 -11.20 28.07
CA LEU A 129 8.61 -12.31 28.26
C LEU A 129 9.18 -13.44 29.12
N ASP A 130 10.50 -13.54 29.24
CA ASP A 130 11.19 -14.58 30.03
C ASP A 130 11.91 -14.01 31.27
N GLY A 131 11.77 -12.70 31.50
CA GLY A 131 12.31 -11.99 32.66
C GLY A 131 13.80 -11.64 32.57
N GLY A 132 14.53 -12.13 31.58
CA GLY A 132 15.95 -11.82 31.39
C GLY A 132 16.20 -10.67 30.40
N PRO A 133 17.44 -10.17 30.34
CA PRO A 133 17.87 -9.11 29.43
C PRO A 133 18.12 -9.64 28.01
N LEU A 134 18.19 -8.74 27.02
CA LEU A 134 18.71 -9.10 25.70
C LEU A 134 20.19 -9.49 25.76
N ASP A 135 20.60 -10.44 24.92
CA ASP A 135 21.99 -10.91 24.82
C ASP A 135 23.00 -9.78 24.50
N ASN A 136 22.58 -8.77 23.72
CA ASN A 136 23.41 -7.61 23.39
C ASN A 136 23.35 -6.48 24.42
N ASN A 137 22.65 -6.70 25.55
CA ASN A 137 22.43 -5.75 26.63
C ASN A 137 21.80 -4.42 26.18
N ALA A 138 21.16 -4.38 25.01
CA ALA A 138 20.33 -3.26 24.60
C ALA A 138 19.11 -3.16 25.54
N PHE A 139 18.65 -1.93 25.79
CA PHE A 139 17.50 -1.68 26.67
C PHE A 139 17.66 -2.31 28.09
N PRO A 140 18.71 -1.95 28.85
CA PRO A 140 18.98 -2.55 30.16
C PRO A 140 17.86 -2.30 31.19
N ASN A 141 17.07 -1.24 31.00
CA ASN A 141 15.91 -0.92 31.81
C ASN A 141 14.64 -1.47 31.18
N TYR A 142 14.40 -2.78 31.35
CA TYR A 142 13.20 -3.46 30.84
C TYR A 142 12.21 -3.80 31.94
N ARG A 143 10.96 -4.02 31.54
CA ARG A 143 9.89 -4.52 32.41
C ARG A 143 9.75 -6.02 32.19
N ILE A 144 9.43 -6.75 33.26
CA ILE A 144 9.01 -8.15 33.14
C ILE A 144 7.54 -8.15 32.73
N ASP A 145 7.18 -9.01 31.78
CA ASP A 145 5.77 -9.19 31.41
C ASP A 145 4.94 -9.61 32.64
N ASP A 146 3.86 -8.88 32.87
CA ASP A 146 2.90 -9.12 33.95
C ASP A 146 1.47 -9.24 33.36
N GLY A 147 1.39 -9.78 32.14
CA GLY A 147 0.14 -9.99 31.40
C GLY A 147 -0.11 -9.00 30.26
N GLN A 148 0.84 -8.10 29.94
CA GLN A 148 0.71 -7.22 28.78
C GLN A 148 0.71 -8.03 27.48
N ALA A 149 1.60 -9.01 27.38
CA ALA A 149 1.71 -9.91 26.23
C ALA A 149 0.41 -10.70 26.00
N LYS A 150 -0.19 -11.22 27.07
CA LYS A 150 -1.48 -11.94 27.00
C LYS A 150 -2.61 -11.04 26.52
N LYS A 151 -2.69 -9.79 27.02
CA LYS A 151 -3.73 -8.83 26.64
C LYS A 151 -3.64 -8.42 25.17
N LEU A 152 -2.43 -8.36 24.63
CA LEU A 152 -2.15 -7.99 23.24
C LEU A 152 -1.96 -9.20 22.32
N GLU A 153 -2.28 -10.41 22.80
CA GLU A 153 -2.19 -11.67 22.05
C GLU A 153 -0.80 -11.90 21.43
N ILE A 154 0.26 -11.49 22.14
CA ILE A 154 1.64 -11.66 21.68
C ILE A 154 2.06 -13.13 21.82
N PHE A 155 2.22 -13.82 20.69
CA PHE A 155 2.61 -15.23 20.64
C PHE A 155 4.04 -15.47 20.14
N GLN A 156 4.71 -14.46 19.58
CA GLN A 156 6.09 -14.56 19.09
C GLN A 156 6.91 -13.30 19.36
N THR A 157 8.23 -13.44 19.38
CA THR A 157 9.19 -12.35 19.60
C THR A 157 10.22 -12.25 18.46
N PRO A 158 10.68 -11.05 18.09
CA PRO A 158 10.25 -9.75 18.64
C PRO A 158 8.83 -9.40 18.20
N ALA A 159 8.10 -8.66 19.03
CA ALA A 159 6.82 -8.07 18.66
C ALA A 159 6.74 -6.61 19.11
N LEU A 160 6.07 -5.79 18.31
CA LEU A 160 5.99 -4.36 18.49
C LEU A 160 4.52 -3.92 18.55
N ALA A 161 4.17 -3.18 19.59
CA ALA A 161 2.85 -2.59 19.74
C ALA A 161 2.97 -1.09 20.03
N LEU A 162 2.24 -0.27 19.28
CA LEU A 162 2.19 1.17 19.47
C LEU A 162 1.16 1.51 20.55
N ALA A 163 1.63 2.04 21.67
CA ALA A 163 0.83 2.62 22.73
C ALA A 163 0.45 4.07 22.37
N MET A 164 -0.84 4.37 22.46
CA MET A 164 -1.44 5.63 22.04
C MET A 164 -2.48 6.07 23.10
N PRO A 165 -2.08 6.60 24.26
CA PRO A 165 -3.03 6.98 25.30
C PRO A 165 -3.79 8.28 24.93
N PRO A 166 -5.12 8.35 25.16
CA PRO A 166 -6.01 7.32 25.71
C PRO A 166 -6.60 6.35 24.67
N GLN A 167 -6.30 6.49 23.38
CA GLN A 167 -6.88 5.75 22.26
C GLN A 167 -6.65 4.22 22.32
N GLY A 168 -5.59 3.77 22.99
CA GLY A 168 -5.33 2.35 23.26
C GLY A 168 -3.97 1.89 22.77
N THR A 169 -3.92 0.69 22.20
CA THR A 169 -2.68 0.08 21.71
C THR A 169 -2.97 -0.70 20.43
N SER A 170 -2.09 -0.59 19.44
CA SER A 170 -2.21 -1.31 18.15
C SER A 170 -0.94 -2.09 17.84
N ILE A 171 -1.08 -3.32 17.32
CA ILE A 171 0.07 -4.10 16.90
C ILE A 171 0.65 -3.50 15.62
N VAL A 172 1.94 -3.16 15.66
CA VAL A 172 2.68 -2.61 14.51
C VAL A 172 3.77 -3.57 14.01
N GLY A 173 3.95 -4.73 14.63
CA GLY A 173 4.83 -5.75 14.08
C GLY A 173 4.85 -7.06 14.84
N TYR A 174 4.88 -8.14 14.07
CA TYR A 174 5.23 -9.47 14.51
C TYR A 174 6.49 -9.89 13.75
N GLY A 175 7.58 -10.16 14.47
CA GLY A 175 8.91 -10.41 13.88
C GLY A 175 9.72 -9.12 13.63
N ALA A 176 10.96 -9.32 13.19
CA ALA A 176 11.89 -8.21 12.93
C ALA A 176 11.49 -7.44 11.68
N ILE A 177 11.50 -6.11 11.75
CA ILE A 177 11.14 -5.19 10.67
C ILE A 177 12.13 -4.03 10.56
N THR A 178 12.19 -3.43 9.36
CA THR A 178 13.03 -2.26 9.12
C THR A 178 12.43 -0.99 9.72
N LEU A 179 13.26 0.04 9.86
CA LEU A 179 12.85 1.34 10.37
C LEU A 179 11.74 1.97 9.52
N ASP A 180 11.86 1.91 8.19
CA ASP A 180 10.85 2.45 7.26
C ASP A 180 9.50 1.74 7.36
N VAL A 181 9.51 0.41 7.55
CA VAL A 181 8.27 -0.34 7.77
C VAL A 181 7.62 0.09 9.08
N LEU A 182 8.41 0.26 10.14
CA LEU A 182 7.91 0.72 11.44
C LEU A 182 7.36 2.15 11.36
N PHE A 183 8.05 3.08 10.70
CA PHE A 183 7.58 4.44 10.44
C PHE A 183 6.20 4.47 9.77
N ASN A 184 6.05 3.72 8.67
CA ASN A 184 4.77 3.67 7.96
C ASN A 184 3.64 3.08 8.83
N ARG A 185 3.92 2.03 9.61
CA ARG A 185 2.91 1.40 10.47
C ARG A 185 2.52 2.29 11.65
N ILE A 186 3.46 3.08 12.19
CA ILE A 186 3.14 4.11 13.20
C ILE A 186 2.18 5.14 12.60
N LEU A 187 2.50 5.68 11.43
CA LEU A 187 1.65 6.68 10.76
C LEU A 187 0.25 6.13 10.50
N MET A 188 0.14 4.90 9.98
CA MET A 188 -1.16 4.22 9.76
C MET A 188 -1.94 4.06 11.07
N ALA A 189 -1.32 3.50 12.11
CA ALA A 189 -1.98 3.29 13.40
C ALA A 189 -2.44 4.60 14.05
N THR A 190 -1.65 5.68 13.93
CA THR A 190 -2.05 6.99 14.46
C THR A 190 -3.16 7.65 13.66
N ARG A 191 -3.23 7.44 12.34
CA ARG A 191 -4.37 7.88 11.52
C ARG A 191 -5.63 7.13 11.93
N ASP A 192 -5.54 5.80 12.04
CA ASP A 192 -6.70 4.95 12.38
C ASP A 192 -7.23 5.24 13.79
N ALA A 193 -6.34 5.68 14.70
CA ALA A 193 -6.70 6.14 16.04
C ALA A 193 -7.16 7.61 16.10
N GLY A 194 -7.22 8.34 14.97
CA GLY A 194 -7.60 9.75 14.92
C GLY A 194 -6.58 10.72 15.55
N ILE A 195 -5.34 10.29 15.77
CA ILE A 195 -4.26 11.11 16.37
C ILE A 195 -3.70 12.11 15.35
N ILE A 196 -3.62 11.70 14.09
CA ILE A 196 -3.33 12.55 12.93
C ILE A 196 -4.50 12.45 11.96
N ASP A 197 -4.79 13.56 11.27
CA ASP A 197 -5.86 13.58 10.26
C ASP A 197 -5.41 12.95 8.92
N HIS A 198 -6.37 12.77 8.02
CA HIS A 198 -6.15 12.16 6.71
C HIS A 198 -5.14 12.96 5.87
N LYS A 199 -5.20 14.30 5.95
CA LYS A 199 -4.31 15.21 5.22
C LYS A 199 -2.85 15.09 5.69
N THR A 200 -2.64 15.04 7.00
CA THR A 200 -1.33 14.83 7.61
C THR A 200 -0.77 13.48 7.20
N PHE A 201 -1.57 12.42 7.26
CA PHE A 201 -1.16 11.10 6.77
C PHE A 201 -0.82 11.12 5.27
N ALA A 202 -1.67 11.70 4.43
CA ALA A 202 -1.45 11.80 2.99
C ALA A 202 -0.16 12.56 2.64
N SER A 203 0.22 13.59 3.40
CA SER A 203 1.48 14.32 3.20
C SER A 203 2.75 13.47 3.39
N THR A 204 2.60 12.31 4.05
CA THR A 204 3.67 11.32 4.27
C THR A 204 3.65 10.19 3.24
N GLN A 205 2.70 10.18 2.30
CA GLN A 205 2.61 9.16 1.28
C GLN A 205 3.32 9.59 0.00
N PRO A 206 3.99 8.68 -0.71
CA PRO A 206 4.75 9.03 -1.88
C PRO A 206 3.87 9.03 -3.13
N PHE A 207 2.62 9.47 -3.00
CA PHE A 207 1.63 9.65 -4.07
C PHE A 207 0.58 10.68 -3.61
N PHE A 208 -0.07 11.34 -4.57
CA PHE A 208 -1.22 12.19 -4.28
C PHE A 208 -2.49 11.33 -4.16
N ASP A 209 -3.23 11.55 -3.07
CA ASP A 209 -4.50 10.89 -2.84
C ASP A 209 -5.61 11.62 -3.59
N ASN A 210 -5.79 11.28 -4.87
CA ASN A 210 -6.84 11.85 -5.73
C ASN A 210 -8.13 10.99 -5.67
N GLY A 211 -8.30 10.21 -4.59
CA GLY A 211 -9.37 9.24 -4.42
C GLY A 211 -9.02 7.85 -4.98
N LEU A 212 -9.55 6.81 -4.33
CA LEU A 212 -9.51 5.43 -4.80
C LEU A 212 -10.93 4.95 -5.10
N LEU A 213 -11.07 4.21 -6.19
CA LEU A 213 -12.26 3.42 -6.43
C LEU A 213 -12.21 2.17 -5.54
N SER A 214 -13.24 1.94 -4.73
CA SER A 214 -13.43 0.75 -3.91
C SER A 214 -14.66 -0.03 -4.38
N ILE A 215 -14.88 -1.20 -3.77
CA ILE A 215 -16.08 -2.00 -4.00
C ILE A 215 -17.35 -1.21 -3.60
N ASP A 216 -17.25 -0.32 -2.62
CA ASP A 216 -18.38 0.50 -2.17
C ASP A 216 -18.82 1.51 -3.24
N ASP A 217 -17.93 1.84 -4.19
CA ASP A 217 -18.29 2.65 -5.36
C ASP A 217 -19.09 1.87 -6.41
N SER A 218 -19.47 0.61 -6.15
CA SER A 218 -20.39 -0.14 -7.00
C SER A 218 -21.84 0.31 -6.88
N GLU A 219 -22.18 1.12 -5.87
CA GLU A 219 -23.54 1.60 -5.68
C GLU A 219 -24.04 2.39 -6.92
N GLY A 220 -25.21 2.02 -7.43
CA GLY A 220 -25.78 2.61 -8.66
C GLY A 220 -25.11 2.17 -9.97
N ILE A 221 -24.24 1.15 -9.95
CA ILE A 221 -23.73 0.50 -11.15
C ILE A 221 -24.60 -0.72 -11.47
N ASP A 222 -25.44 -0.61 -12.50
CA ASP A 222 -26.29 -1.69 -13.00
C ASP A 222 -25.83 -2.20 -14.38
N GLU A 223 -26.48 -3.24 -14.90
CA GLU A 223 -26.17 -3.79 -16.22
C GLU A 223 -26.39 -2.76 -17.34
N GLU A 224 -27.35 -1.85 -17.20
CA GLU A 224 -27.59 -0.81 -18.20
C GLU A 224 -26.39 0.15 -18.28
N LEU A 225 -25.92 0.63 -17.12
CA LEU A 225 -24.76 1.50 -17.01
C LEU A 225 -23.49 0.81 -17.52
N LEU A 226 -23.27 -0.45 -17.18
CA LEU A 226 -22.11 -1.23 -17.62
C LEU A 226 -22.08 -1.43 -19.14
N ASN A 227 -23.25 -1.46 -19.78
CA ASN A 227 -23.38 -1.61 -21.22
C ASN A 227 -23.32 -0.27 -21.98
N ASP A 228 -23.30 0.87 -21.28
CA ASP A 228 -23.09 2.22 -21.84
C ASP A 228 -21.74 2.81 -21.38
N PRO A 229 -20.67 2.68 -22.19
CA PRO A 229 -19.35 3.15 -21.83
C PRO A 229 -19.28 4.65 -21.50
N GLN A 230 -20.12 5.48 -22.12
CA GLN A 230 -20.07 6.92 -21.90
C GLN A 230 -20.68 7.27 -20.55
N LYS A 231 -21.88 6.74 -20.25
CA LYS A 231 -22.51 6.95 -18.95
C LYS A 231 -21.69 6.33 -17.81
N PHE A 232 -21.11 5.15 -18.03
CA PHE A 232 -20.23 4.53 -17.06
C PHE A 232 -19.04 5.44 -16.71
N VAL A 233 -18.30 5.92 -17.72
CA VAL A 233 -17.15 6.82 -17.49
C VAL A 233 -17.57 8.10 -16.78
N GLN A 234 -18.71 8.70 -17.14
CA GLN A 234 -19.22 9.90 -16.45
C GLN A 234 -19.53 9.64 -14.97
N SER A 235 -20.19 8.51 -14.67
CA SER A 235 -20.47 8.10 -13.29
C SER A 235 -19.19 7.91 -12.48
N MET A 236 -18.20 7.19 -13.04
CA MET A 236 -16.91 6.96 -12.37
C MET A 236 -16.14 8.26 -12.13
N LYS A 237 -16.13 9.18 -13.10
CA LYS A 237 -15.51 10.51 -12.94
C LYS A 237 -16.18 11.33 -11.85
N ALA A 238 -17.51 11.32 -11.79
CA ALA A 238 -18.24 12.05 -10.76
C ALA A 238 -17.92 11.52 -9.36
N LYS A 239 -17.82 10.20 -9.20
CA LYS A 239 -17.42 9.56 -7.94
C LYS A 239 -15.99 9.94 -7.54
N LEU A 240 -15.04 9.86 -8.46
CA LEU A 240 -13.64 10.23 -8.20
C LEU A 240 -13.46 11.72 -7.93
N ALA A 241 -14.15 12.59 -8.65
CA ALA A 241 -14.10 14.04 -8.42
C ALA A 241 -14.61 14.42 -7.03
N ARG A 242 -15.71 13.79 -6.56
CA ARG A 242 -16.20 13.97 -5.19
C ARG A 242 -15.15 13.58 -4.16
N LYS A 243 -14.55 12.40 -4.30
CA LYS A 243 -13.49 11.94 -3.39
C LYS A 243 -12.27 12.83 -3.39
N ALA A 244 -11.85 13.34 -4.55
CA ALA A 244 -10.74 14.28 -4.63
C ALA A 244 -11.04 15.60 -3.88
N ILE A 245 -12.29 16.08 -3.93
CA ILE A 245 -12.74 17.26 -3.16
C ILE A 245 -12.84 16.96 -1.67
N ASP A 246 -13.40 15.81 -1.29
CA ASP A 246 -13.56 15.40 0.11
C ASP A 246 -12.21 15.16 0.80
N VAL A 247 -11.15 14.84 0.05
CA VAL A 247 -9.76 14.81 0.56
C VAL A 247 -9.24 16.24 0.85
N GLU A 248 -9.75 17.26 0.17
CA GLU A 248 -9.37 18.68 0.36
C GLU A 248 -10.20 19.40 1.45
N THR A 249 -11.48 19.05 1.63
CA THR A 249 -12.36 19.58 2.67
C THR A 249 -12.49 18.60 3.85
N PRO A 250 -12.05 18.95 5.07
CA PRO A 250 -12.22 18.07 6.22
C PRO A 250 -13.70 17.86 6.50
N ASP A 251 -14.04 16.65 6.92
CA ASP A 251 -15.35 16.26 7.43
C ASP A 251 -15.68 17.16 8.63
N ALA A 252 -16.40 18.24 8.36
CA ALA A 252 -16.87 19.22 9.34
C ALA A 252 -18.22 18.76 9.91
N THR A 253 -18.30 17.49 10.30
CA THR A 253 -19.43 16.84 10.97
C THR A 253 -18.91 15.47 11.38
N GLU A 254 -18.47 15.25 12.60
CA GLU A 254 -19.34 14.93 13.75
C GLU A 254 -18.72 15.49 15.04
N GLN A 255 -19.42 16.48 15.62
CA GLN A 255 -19.25 16.96 17.01
C GLN A 255 -20.29 16.27 17.89
#